data_AF-A0A1W1E3B9-F1
#
_entry.id   AF-A0A1W1E3B9-F1
#
_cell.length_a   1.000
_cell.length_b   1.000
_cell.length_c   1.000
_cell.angle_alpha   90.00
_cell.angle_beta   90.00
_cell.angle_gamma   90.00
#
_symmetry.space_group_name_H-M   'P 1'
#
loop_
_entity.id
_entity.type
_entity.pdbx_description
1 polymer ?
#
loop_
_entity_poly.entity_id
_entity_poly.type
_entity_poly.pdbx_seq_one_letter_code
_entity_poly.pdbx_strand_id
1 'polypeptide(L)'
;MVLATTSALVAVGLVSYSKHSYSLPATAIRPPGALNEEAFNAACIRCGLCVNDCPYPTLSLATLSSDVALGTPFFTAREAACEMCEDIPCVAACPTGALSKQLTDINDANMGLARIVDTQGCIAYQGLRCDTIYKN
;
A
#
# COMPACT_ATOMS: atom_id res chain seq x y z
N MET A 1 -6.42 43.52 -11.98
CA MET A 1 -6.58 42.26 -12.73
C MET A 1 -5.51 41.22 -12.36
N VAL A 2 -4.22 41.58 -12.28
CA VAL A 2 -3.10 40.64 -11.97
C VAL A 2 -3.14 40.01 -10.56
N LEU A 3 -3.61 40.74 -9.54
CA LEU A 3 -3.70 40.24 -8.16
C LEU A 3 -4.77 39.13 -7.97
N ALA A 4 -5.84 39.16 -8.77
CA ALA A 4 -6.89 38.14 -8.70
C ALA A 4 -6.41 36.82 -9.33
N THR A 5 -5.62 36.90 -10.41
CA THR A 5 -5.08 35.73 -11.11
C THR A 5 -3.98 35.01 -10.32
N THR A 6 -3.14 35.74 -9.58
CA THR A 6 -2.12 35.11 -8.72
C THR A 6 -2.73 34.37 -7.55
N SER A 7 -3.74 34.97 -6.92
CA SER A 7 -4.48 34.35 -5.80
C SER A 7 -5.20 33.08 -6.24
N ALA A 8 -5.78 33.08 -7.45
CA ALA A 8 -6.43 31.92 -8.03
C ALA A 8 -5.44 30.77 -8.33
N LEU A 9 -4.27 31.06 -8.90
CA LEU A 9 -3.25 30.05 -9.19
C LEU A 9 -2.69 29.41 -7.91
N VAL A 10 -2.43 30.22 -6.88
CA VAL A 10 -1.97 29.73 -5.58
C VAL A 10 -3.04 28.86 -4.91
N ALA A 11 -4.31 29.30 -4.91
CA ALA A 11 -5.41 28.53 -4.35
C ALA A 11 -5.60 27.19 -5.07
N VAL A 12 -5.54 27.16 -6.41
CA VAL A 12 -5.66 25.92 -7.19
C VAL A 12 -4.47 24.97 -6.94
N GLY A 13 -3.26 25.51 -6.81
CA GLY A 13 -2.07 24.72 -6.45
C GLY A 13 -2.21 24.06 -5.07
N LEU A 14 -2.63 24.82 -4.06
CA LEU A 14 -2.83 24.31 -2.70
C LEU A 14 -3.98 23.28 -2.60
N VAL A 15 -5.07 23.50 -3.32
CA VAL A 15 -6.20 22.54 -3.37
C VAL A 15 -5.81 21.24 -4.06
N SER A 16 -5.05 21.31 -5.15
CA SER A 16 -4.57 20.11 -5.84
C SER A 16 -3.57 19.32 -4.98
N TYR A 17 -2.70 20.02 -4.25
CA TYR A 17 -1.71 19.38 -3.37
C TYR A 17 -2.35 18.68 -2.17
N SER A 18 -3.35 19.30 -1.53
CA SER A 18 -4.03 18.74 -0.35
C SER A 18 -4.82 17.46 -0.63
N LYS A 19 -5.29 17.25 -1.87
CA LYS A 19 -5.94 16.01 -2.30
C LYS A 19 -5.01 14.80 -2.30
N HIS A 20 -3.71 15.01 -2.51
CA HIS A 20 -2.72 13.95 -2.59
C HIS A 20 -2.32 13.38 -1.21
N SER A 21 -2.77 14.01 -0.12
CA SER A 21 -2.30 13.69 1.23
C SER A 21 -3.07 12.57 1.94
N TYR A 22 -4.18 12.03 1.40
CA TYR A 22 -5.10 11.23 2.23
C TYR A 22 -5.74 9.97 1.63
N SER A 23 -5.65 9.66 0.33
CA SER A 23 -6.34 8.46 -0.20
C SER A 23 -5.37 7.37 -0.60
N LEU A 24 -5.52 6.18 -0.02
CA LEU A 24 -4.97 4.96 -0.58
C LEU A 24 -5.90 4.50 -1.73
N PRO A 25 -5.44 4.42 -2.99
CA PRO A 25 -6.25 3.92 -4.09
C PRO A 25 -6.51 2.42 -3.87
N ALA A 26 -7.65 1.91 -4.36
CA ALA A 26 -8.08 0.53 -4.11
C ALA A 26 -7.10 -0.54 -4.65
N THR A 27 -6.20 -0.17 -5.55
CA THR A 27 -5.17 -1.06 -6.11
C THR A 27 -3.90 -1.08 -5.27
N ALA A 28 -3.66 -0.07 -4.44
CA ALA A 28 -2.49 0.01 -3.57
C ALA A 28 -2.80 -0.62 -2.21
N ILE A 29 -1.97 -1.56 -1.80
CA ILE A 29 -2.13 -2.32 -0.56
C ILE A 29 -0.95 -2.02 0.36
N ARG A 30 -1.23 -1.87 1.66
CA ARG A 30 -0.20 -1.64 2.68
C ARG A 30 0.51 -2.95 3.06
N PRO A 31 1.78 -2.89 3.51
CA PRO A 31 2.48 -4.06 4.01
C PRO A 31 1.75 -4.74 5.19
N PRO A 32 2.06 -6.01 5.48
CA PRO A 32 1.55 -6.70 6.67
C PRO A 32 1.75 -5.89 7.95
N GLY A 33 0.73 -5.90 8.82
CA GLY A 33 0.79 -5.25 10.13
C GLY A 33 0.63 -3.73 10.08
N ALA A 34 0.36 -3.12 8.93
CA ALA A 34 0.08 -1.70 8.85
C ALA A 34 -1.08 -1.29 9.76
N LEU A 35 -0.91 -0.18 10.47
CA LEU A 35 -2.00 0.46 11.21
C LEU A 35 -3.08 0.97 10.24
N ASN A 36 -4.20 1.44 10.79
CA ASN A 36 -5.18 2.18 9.99
C ASN A 36 -4.53 3.36 9.26
N GLU A 37 -5.07 3.76 8.12
CA GLU A 37 -4.39 4.68 7.19
C GLU A 37 -3.97 6.02 7.86
N GLU A 38 -4.80 6.59 8.74
CA GLU A 38 -4.47 7.81 9.47
C GLU A 38 -3.30 7.61 10.45
N ALA A 39 -3.39 6.59 11.31
CA ALA A 39 -2.34 6.26 12.27
C ALA A 39 -1.04 5.82 11.58
N PHE A 40 -1.15 5.09 10.48
CA PHE A 40 -0.03 4.67 9.66
C PHE A 40 0.70 5.89 9.07
N ASN A 41 -0.03 6.82 8.45
CA ASN A 41 0.55 8.02 7.85
C ASN A 41 1.19 8.95 8.91
N ALA A 42 0.66 8.94 10.14
CA ALA A 42 1.24 9.67 11.27
C ALA A 42 2.52 9.01 11.83
N ALA A 43 2.57 7.67 11.88
CA ALA A 43 3.69 6.92 12.44
C ALA A 43 4.82 6.64 11.44
N CYS A 44 4.53 6.60 10.14
CA CYS A 44 5.50 6.27 9.11
C CYS A 44 6.45 7.43 8.82
N ILE A 45 7.72 7.26 9.19
CA ILE A 45 8.80 8.23 8.91
C ILE A 45 9.40 8.11 7.51
N ARG A 46 8.84 7.25 6.64
CA ARG A 46 9.26 7.10 5.23
C ARG A 46 10.74 6.70 5.08
N CYS A 47 11.25 5.86 5.99
CA CYS A 47 12.65 5.43 6.00
C CYS A 47 13.00 4.38 4.94
N GLY A 48 12.02 3.67 4.38
CA GLY A 48 12.25 2.62 3.37
C GLY A 48 12.80 1.30 3.88
N LEU A 49 13.04 1.13 5.19
CA LEU A 49 13.60 -0.11 5.75
C LEU A 49 12.72 -1.34 5.47
N CYS A 50 11.39 -1.20 5.59
CA CYS A 50 10.46 -2.28 5.24
C CYS A 50 10.54 -2.71 3.76
N VAL A 51 10.89 -1.80 2.85
CA VAL A 51 11.08 -2.11 1.43
C VAL A 51 12.40 -2.83 1.20
N ASN A 52 13.48 -2.39 1.87
CA ASN A 52 14.78 -3.03 1.79
C ASN A 52 14.79 -4.45 2.36
N ASP A 53 14.10 -4.65 3.49
CA ASP A 53 14.09 -5.94 4.19
C ASP A 53 13.02 -6.89 3.63
N CYS A 54 12.22 -6.46 2.66
CA CYS A 54 11.34 -7.36 1.92
C CYS A 54 12.22 -8.19 0.95
N PRO A 55 12.26 -9.53 1.10
CA PRO A 55 13.11 -10.38 0.25
C PRO A 55 12.59 -10.50 -1.19
N TYR A 56 11.37 -10.03 -1.44
CA TYR A 56 10.69 -10.06 -2.74
C TYR A 56 10.52 -8.65 -3.29
N PRO A 57 10.43 -8.47 -4.62
CA PRO A 57 10.19 -7.17 -5.24
C PRO A 57 8.71 -6.74 -5.13
N THR A 58 8.08 -7.00 -3.98
CA THR A 58 6.68 -6.72 -3.71
C THR A 58 6.48 -5.27 -3.28
N LEU A 59 7.26 -4.81 -2.29
CA LEU A 59 7.06 -3.48 -1.71
C LEU A 59 7.80 -2.41 -2.52
N SER A 60 7.17 -1.25 -2.65
CA SER A 60 7.76 -0.06 -3.29
C SER A 60 7.37 1.20 -2.52
N LEU A 61 8.22 2.23 -2.58
CA LEU A 61 7.90 3.54 -2.01
C LEU A 61 7.08 4.36 -3.01
N ALA A 62 6.02 5.00 -2.52
CA ALA A 62 5.22 5.93 -3.29
C ALA A 62 6.07 7.11 -3.79
N THR A 63 5.98 7.38 -5.09
CA THR A 63 6.64 8.51 -5.74
C THR A 63 5.63 9.63 -5.98
N LEU A 64 6.08 10.78 -6.53
CA LEU A 64 5.19 11.90 -6.86
C LEU A 64 4.13 11.55 -7.92
N SER A 65 4.36 10.50 -8.70
CA SER A 65 3.41 10.01 -9.70
C SER A 65 2.48 8.93 -9.14
N SER A 66 2.70 8.48 -7.90
CA SER A 66 1.82 7.50 -7.25
C SER A 66 0.63 8.22 -6.64
N ASP A 67 -0.57 7.65 -6.74
CA ASP A 67 -1.77 8.17 -6.07
C ASP A 67 -1.83 7.82 -4.57
N VAL A 68 -0.68 7.50 -3.96
CA VAL A 68 -0.51 7.08 -2.56
C VAL A 68 0.30 8.16 -1.84
N ALA A 69 0.07 8.33 -0.54
CA ALA A 69 0.82 9.28 0.28
C ALA A 69 2.35 9.16 0.03
N LEU A 70 2.96 10.24 -0.46
CA LEU A 70 4.35 10.27 -0.92
C LEU A 70 5.32 9.63 0.10
N GLY A 71 6.24 8.80 -0.39
CA GLY A 71 7.29 8.14 0.38
C GLY A 71 6.80 7.05 1.34
N THR A 72 5.51 6.71 1.32
CA THR A 72 5.00 5.58 2.11
C THR A 72 5.08 4.27 1.33
N PRO A 73 5.33 3.13 1.98
CA PRO A 73 5.42 1.82 1.32
C PRO A 73 4.04 1.30 0.92
N PHE A 74 3.94 0.71 -0.26
CA PHE A 74 2.75 0.03 -0.76
C PHE A 74 3.15 -1.05 -1.78
N PHE A 75 2.20 -1.89 -2.17
CA PHE A 75 2.34 -2.80 -3.30
C PHE A 75 1.03 -2.93 -4.08
N THR A 76 1.13 -3.43 -5.32
CA THR A 76 -0.02 -3.77 -6.15
C THR A 76 -0.09 -5.28 -6.30
N ALA A 77 -1.06 -5.93 -5.66
CA ALA A 77 -1.13 -7.41 -5.64
C ALA A 77 -1.22 -8.08 -7.02
N ARG A 78 -1.69 -7.35 -8.05
CA ARG A 78 -1.74 -7.85 -9.44
C ARG A 78 -0.38 -7.85 -10.14
N GLU A 79 0.58 -7.07 -9.64
CA GLU A 79 1.93 -6.95 -10.22
C GLU A 79 2.91 -7.84 -9.46
N ALA A 80 2.95 -7.69 -8.14
CA ALA A 80 3.73 -8.52 -7.23
C ALA A 80 2.97 -8.63 -5.91
N ALA A 81 2.58 -9.85 -5.53
CA ALA A 81 1.84 -10.11 -4.30
C ALA A 81 2.78 -10.22 -3.10
N CYS A 82 2.23 -10.07 -1.89
CA CYS A 82 2.95 -10.40 -0.66
C CYS A 82 3.04 -11.92 -0.52
N GLU A 83 4.25 -12.44 -0.41
CA GLU A 83 4.52 -13.87 -0.25
C GLU A 83 4.30 -14.39 1.18
N MET A 84 3.71 -13.57 2.07
CA MET A 84 3.34 -13.96 3.43
C MET A 84 4.47 -14.65 4.20
N CYS A 85 5.65 -14.02 4.25
CA CYS A 85 6.83 -14.55 4.93
C CYS A 85 6.55 -14.83 6.43
N GLU A 86 6.92 -16.02 6.91
CA GLU A 86 6.67 -16.47 8.30
C GLU A 86 7.35 -15.58 9.36
N ASP A 87 8.53 -15.04 9.05
CA ASP A 87 9.33 -14.20 9.93
C ASP A 87 9.01 -12.69 9.82
N ILE A 88 8.13 -12.32 8.88
CA ILE A 88 7.60 -10.96 8.68
C ILE A 88 8.69 -9.87 8.76
N PRO A 89 9.77 -9.94 7.94
CA PRO A 89 10.95 -9.09 8.09
C PRO A 89 10.62 -7.60 7.93
N CYS A 90 9.63 -7.27 7.09
CA CYS A 90 9.16 -5.91 6.92
C CYS A 90 8.63 -5.26 8.22
N VAL A 91 7.93 -6.01 9.08
CA VAL A 91 7.44 -5.55 10.39
C VAL A 91 8.60 -5.40 11.37
N ALA A 92 9.51 -6.38 11.41
CA ALA A 92 10.69 -6.35 12.27
C ALA A 92 11.58 -5.12 11.98
N ALA A 93 11.74 -4.79 10.70
CA ALA A 93 12.50 -3.64 10.21
C ALA A 93 11.89 -2.29 10.58
N CYS A 94 10.58 -2.21 10.85
CA CYS A 94 9.90 -0.96 11.12
C CYS A 94 10.30 -0.37 12.48
N PRO A 95 10.98 0.79 12.52
CA PRO A 95 11.48 1.35 13.78
C PRO A 95 10.39 2.09 14.57
N THR A 96 9.37 2.63 13.90
CA THR A 96 8.36 3.51 14.51
C THR A 96 7.09 2.81 14.94
N GLY A 97 6.90 1.54 14.55
CA GLY A 97 5.66 0.82 14.80
C GLY A 97 4.51 1.22 13.86
N ALA A 98 4.80 1.90 12.75
CA ALA A 98 3.81 2.09 11.68
C ALA A 98 3.32 0.74 11.12
N LEU A 99 4.19 -0.26 11.14
CA LEU A 99 3.84 -1.67 11.07
C LEU A 99 3.88 -2.23 12.49
N SER A 100 2.76 -2.78 12.95
CA SER A 100 2.55 -3.27 14.31
C SER A 100 3.38 -4.52 14.57
N LYS A 101 4.29 -4.42 15.54
CA LYS A 101 5.10 -5.55 16.04
C LYS A 101 4.26 -6.60 16.81
N GLN A 102 2.97 -6.33 17.00
CA GLN A 102 2.04 -7.31 17.57
C GLN A 102 1.67 -8.39 16.55
N LEU A 103 1.85 -8.12 15.25
CA LEU A 103 1.70 -9.13 14.21
C LEU A 103 2.87 -10.12 14.32
N THR A 104 2.58 -11.30 14.85
CA THR A 104 3.56 -12.38 15.09
C THR A 104 3.27 -13.61 14.24
N ASP A 105 2.02 -13.83 13.87
CA ASP A 105 1.60 -14.79 12.85
C ASP A 105 1.19 -14.03 11.58
N ILE A 106 1.78 -14.36 10.45
CA ILE A 106 1.50 -13.72 9.16
C ILE A 106 0.06 -13.97 8.69
N ASN A 107 -0.59 -15.04 9.16
CA ASN A 107 -1.99 -15.35 8.83
C ASN A 107 -2.98 -14.37 9.49
N ASP A 108 -2.57 -13.66 10.54
CA ASP A 108 -3.37 -12.61 11.19
C ASP A 108 -3.25 -11.25 10.48
N ALA A 109 -2.47 -11.17 9.39
CA ALA A 109 -2.24 -9.92 8.68
C ALA A 109 -3.52 -9.42 7.99
N ASN A 110 -3.98 -8.24 8.39
CA ASN A 110 -5.08 -7.55 7.72
C ASN A 110 -4.54 -6.57 6.67
N MET A 111 -4.45 -7.03 5.41
CA MET A 111 -3.99 -6.24 4.26
C MET A 111 -5.14 -5.78 3.35
N GLY A 112 -6.37 -5.80 3.86
CA GLY A 112 -7.58 -5.49 3.08
C GLY A 112 -8.38 -6.72 2.67
N LEU A 113 -9.50 -6.49 1.97
CA LEU A 113 -10.47 -7.52 1.62
C LEU A 113 -10.50 -7.77 0.11
N ALA A 114 -10.19 -9.00 -0.30
CA ALA A 114 -10.32 -9.40 -1.70
C ALA A 114 -11.78 -9.72 -2.05
N ARG A 115 -12.29 -9.14 -3.15
CA ARG A 115 -13.62 -9.43 -3.68
C ARG A 115 -13.51 -10.09 -5.06
N ILE A 116 -14.10 -11.27 -5.19
CA ILE A 116 -14.26 -11.94 -6.49
C ILE A 116 -15.37 -11.21 -7.26
N VAL A 117 -14.99 -10.58 -8.37
CA VAL A 117 -15.93 -9.83 -9.24
C VAL A 117 -16.56 -10.72 -10.29
N ASP A 118 -15.81 -11.71 -10.79
CA ASP A 118 -16.25 -12.65 -11.81
C ASP A 118 -16.01 -14.08 -11.33
N THR A 119 -17.10 -14.77 -10.99
CA THR A 119 -17.06 -16.16 -10.57
C THR A 119 -16.76 -17.11 -11.72
N GLN A 120 -17.00 -16.71 -12.98
CA GLN A 120 -16.71 -17.52 -14.15
C GLN A 120 -15.24 -17.45 -14.53
N GLY A 121 -14.52 -16.35 -14.27
CA GLY A 121 -13.07 -16.26 -14.44
C GLY A 121 -12.26 -16.75 -13.23
N CYS A 122 -12.90 -16.98 -12.08
CA CYS A 122 -12.21 -17.42 -10.87
C CYS A 122 -11.87 -18.92 -10.92
N ILE A 123 -10.61 -19.22 -11.18
CA ILE A 123 -10.03 -20.57 -11.22
C ILE A 123 -10.32 -21.37 -9.94
N ALA A 124 -10.24 -20.72 -8.78
CA ALA A 124 -10.57 -21.33 -7.50
C ALA A 124 -12.03 -21.80 -7.42
N TYR A 125 -12.96 -21.01 -7.94
CA TYR A 125 -14.38 -21.37 -8.00
C TYR A 125 -14.66 -22.50 -9.00
N GLN A 126 -13.81 -22.63 -10.03
CA GLN A 126 -13.86 -23.71 -11.01
C GLN A 126 -13.23 -25.02 -10.50
N GLY A 127 -12.70 -25.06 -9.26
CA GLY A 127 -12.11 -26.26 -8.66
C GLY A 127 -10.63 -26.47 -8.94
N LEU A 128 -9.96 -25.48 -9.53
CA LEU A 128 -8.51 -25.45 -9.70
C LEU A 128 -7.86 -24.74 -8.49
N ARG A 129 -6.60 -25.04 -8.19
CA ARG A 129 -5.93 -24.52 -6.98
C ARG A 129 -5.53 -23.06 -7.13
N CYS A 130 -5.62 -22.30 -6.03
CA CYS A 130 -5.29 -20.86 -6.00
C CYS A 130 -3.79 -20.54 -6.24
N ASP A 131 -2.93 -21.55 -6.27
CA ASP A 131 -1.48 -21.45 -6.53
C ASP A 131 -1.14 -21.51 -8.02
N THR A 132 -2.10 -21.84 -8.89
CA THR A 132 -1.85 -21.86 -10.34
C THR A 132 -1.82 -20.44 -10.89
N ILE A 133 -0.67 -20.04 -11.44
CA ILE A 133 -0.51 -18.73 -12.10
C ILE A 133 -1.46 -18.65 -13.29
N TYR A 134 -2.48 -17.78 -13.21
CA TYR A 134 -3.28 -17.38 -14.36
C TYR A 134 -2.54 -16.31 -15.14
N LYS A 135 -1.97 -16.70 -16.29
CA LYS A 135 -1.44 -15.76 -17.28
C LYS A 135 -2.50 -15.56 -18.36
N ASN A 136 -2.97 -14.32 -18.52
CA ASN A 136 -3.70 -13.89 -19.71
C ASN A 136 -2.78 -13.90 -20.93
#